data_AF-A0AAU8SBN4-F1
#
_entry.id   AF-A0AAU8SBN4-F1
#
_cell.length_a   1.000
_cell.length_b   1.000
_cell.length_c   1.000
_cell.angle_alpha   90.00
_cell.angle_beta   90.00
_cell.angle_gamma   90.00
#
_symmetry.space_group_name_H-M   'P 1'
#
loop_
_entity.id
_entity.type
_entity.pdbx_description
1 polymer ?
#
loop_
_entity_poly.entity_id
_entity_poly.type
_entity_poly.pdbx_seq_one_letter_code
_entity_poly.pdbx_strand_id
1 'polypeptide(L)'
;MKMLKSTVHYESSVCGGSFESVLNRFGDWKREPLVYRPERRMFEGKDSVRRLGDEEFDSPDQARRALIRSCAPRDRFALAAPIRDDDRRMWLVMAAFEA
;
A
#
# COMPACT_ATOMS: atom_id res chain seq x y z
N MET A 1 -23.53 12.52 20.25
CA MET A 1 -23.54 11.80 18.96
C MET A 1 -22.50 10.69 19.03
N LYS A 2 -22.89 9.41 18.88
CA LYS A 2 -21.92 8.32 18.70
C LYS A 2 -21.42 8.42 17.27
N MET A 3 -20.18 8.88 17.10
CA MET A 3 -19.49 8.76 15.82
C MET A 3 -19.32 7.25 15.59
N LEU A 4 -19.97 6.69 14.57
CA LEU A 4 -19.64 5.36 14.09
C LEU A 4 -18.14 5.38 13.83
N LYS A 5 -17.36 4.56 14.55
CA LYS A 5 -15.94 4.39 14.23
C LYS A 5 -15.90 3.86 12.81
N SER A 6 -15.58 4.70 11.83
CA SER A 6 -15.34 4.25 10.46
C SER A 6 -14.26 3.17 10.54
N THR A 7 -14.64 1.93 10.24
CA THR A 7 -13.66 0.84 10.19
C THR A 7 -12.74 1.15 9.02
N VAL A 8 -11.43 1.18 9.25
CA VAL A 8 -10.47 1.40 8.16
C VAL A 8 -10.19 0.06 7.51
N HIS A 9 -10.35 -0.02 6.19
CA HIS A 9 -9.86 -1.17 5.41
C HIS A 9 -8.55 -0.82 4.73
N TYR A 10 -7.68 -1.83 4.58
CA TYR A 10 -6.37 -1.67 3.96
C TYR A 10 -6.28 -2.58 2.76
N GLU A 11 -5.81 -2.02 1.65
CA GLU A 11 -5.37 -2.77 0.49
C GLU A 11 -3.85 -2.75 0.47
N SER A 12 -3.24 -3.89 0.10
CA SER A 12 -1.78 -3.98 0.03
C SER A 12 -1.32 -4.89 -1.10
N SER A 13 -0.20 -4.53 -1.71
CA SER A 13 0.49 -5.33 -2.73
C SER A 13 1.99 -5.33 -2.49
N VAL A 14 2.69 -6.31 -3.05
CA VAL A 14 4.14 -6.43 -2.96
C VAL A 14 4.74 -6.46 -4.36
N CYS A 15 5.85 -5.75 -4.56
CA CYS A 15 6.65 -5.86 -5.78
C CYS A 15 8.14 -5.82 -5.48
N GLY A 16 8.93 -6.55 -6.27
CA GLY A 16 10.38 -6.48 -6.23
C GLY A 16 10.94 -5.36 -7.12
N GLY A 17 12.18 -4.99 -6.86
CA GLY A 17 12.96 -4.07 -7.69
C GLY A 17 13.14 -2.69 -7.06
N SER A 18 13.27 -1.68 -7.91
CA SER A 18 13.46 -0.29 -7.49
C SER A 18 12.12 0.37 -7.19
N PHE A 19 12.15 1.58 -6.62
CA PHE A 19 10.92 2.37 -6.47
C PHE A 19 10.27 2.73 -7.83
N GLU A 20 11.04 2.77 -8.92
CA GLU A 20 10.49 2.94 -10.27
C GLU A 20 9.66 1.72 -10.69
N SER A 21 10.10 0.51 -10.32
CA SER A 21 9.31 -0.71 -10.50
C SER A 21 7.97 -0.63 -9.75
N VAL A 22 7.97 -0.03 -8.55
CA VAL A 22 6.74 0.22 -7.77
C VAL A 22 5.79 1.15 -8.53
N LEU A 23 6.29 2.26 -9.08
CA LEU A 23 5.47 3.23 -9.82
C LEU A 23 4.81 2.59 -11.05
N ASN A 24 5.58 1.81 -11.81
CA ASN A 24 5.07 1.09 -12.97
C ASN A 24 4.01 0.06 -12.57
N ARG A 25 4.31 -0.77 -11.56
CA ARG A 25 3.39 -1.82 -11.09
C ARG A 25 2.12 -1.25 -10.47
N PHE A 26 2.20 -0.10 -9.82
CA PHE A 26 1.03 0.59 -9.28
C PHE A 26 0.03 1.00 -10.37
N GLY A 27 0.53 1.41 -11.54
CA GLY A 27 -0.31 1.67 -12.71
C GLY A 27 -1.07 0.42 -13.18
N ASP A 28 -0.42 -0.74 -13.15
CA ASP A 28 -1.04 -2.02 -13.50
C ASP A 28 -2.07 -2.45 -12.45
N TRP A 29 -1.72 -2.41 -11.16
CA TRP A 29 -2.61 -2.79 -10.07
C TRP A 29 -3.93 -2.02 -10.11
N LYS A 30 -3.89 -0.72 -10.45
CA LYS A 30 -5.12 0.09 -10.62
C LYS A 30 -6.10 -0.41 -11.68
N ARG A 31 -5.67 -1.33 -12.54
CA ARG A 31 -6.51 -1.99 -13.55
C ARG A 31 -6.88 -3.41 -13.15
N GLU A 32 -6.20 -3.99 -12.15
CA GLU A 32 -6.47 -5.34 -11.66
C GLU A 32 -7.68 -5.33 -10.69
N PRO A 33 -8.62 -6.28 -10.82
CA PRO A 33 -9.70 -6.43 -9.84
C PRO A 33 -9.16 -7.00 -8.53
N LEU A 34 -9.79 -6.65 -7.40
CA LEU A 34 -9.46 -7.28 -6.12
C LEU A 34 -9.92 -8.74 -6.12
N VAL A 35 -9.06 -9.64 -5.63
CA VAL A 35 -9.35 -11.10 -5.56
C VAL A 35 -10.64 -11.40 -4.81
N TYR A 36 -10.92 -10.65 -3.73
CA TYR A 36 -12.07 -10.87 -2.86
C TYR A 36 -13.27 -9.98 -3.17
N ARG A 37 -13.11 -8.99 -4.07
CA ARG A 37 -14.16 -8.07 -4.55
C ARG A 37 -13.89 -7.68 -6.01
N PRO A 38 -14.24 -8.55 -6.97
CA PRO A 38 -13.92 -8.36 -8.38
C PRO A 38 -14.52 -7.08 -8.99
N GLU A 39 -15.56 -6.54 -8.38
CA GLU A 39 -16.22 -5.30 -8.76
C GLU A 39 -15.40 -4.03 -8.46
N ARG A 40 -14.37 -4.13 -7.62
CA ARG A 40 -13.48 -3.02 -7.26
C ARG A 40 -12.09 -3.23 -7.84
N ARG A 41 -11.45 -2.14 -8.27
CA ARG A 41 -10.05 -2.15 -8.72
C ARG A 41 -9.11 -1.94 -7.55
N MET A 42 -7.91 -2.51 -7.62
CA MET A 42 -6.92 -2.32 -6.58
C MET A 42 -6.47 -0.85 -6.52
N PHE A 43 -6.37 -0.27 -5.33
CA PHE A 43 -6.00 1.12 -5.11
C PHE A 43 -6.89 2.14 -5.83
N GLU A 44 -8.16 1.78 -6.06
CA GLU A 44 -9.13 2.67 -6.72
C GLU A 44 -9.22 4.02 -6.00
N GLY A 45 -9.21 5.12 -6.76
CA GLY A 45 -9.24 6.48 -6.20
C GLY A 45 -7.92 7.01 -5.63
N LYS A 46 -6.85 6.20 -5.59
CA LYS A 46 -5.49 6.68 -5.28
C LYS A 46 -4.79 7.12 -6.57
N ASP A 47 -4.19 8.30 -6.57
CA ASP A 47 -3.56 8.93 -7.74
C ASP A 47 -2.11 8.46 -7.95
N SER A 48 -1.38 8.24 -6.86
CA SER A 48 0.05 7.95 -6.88
C SER A 48 0.48 7.07 -5.71
N VAL A 49 1.76 6.68 -5.72
CA VAL A 49 2.42 6.02 -4.58
C VAL A 49 3.61 6.86 -4.14
N ARG A 50 3.82 6.97 -2.83
CA ARG A 50 4.93 7.70 -2.21
C ARG A 50 5.72 6.77 -1.31
N ARG A 51 7.01 7.03 -1.14
CA ARG A 51 7.79 6.32 -0.12
C ARG A 51 7.31 6.72 1.26
N LEU A 52 7.21 5.75 2.16
CA LEU A 52 6.96 5.99 3.57
C LEU A 52 8.13 6.75 4.22
N GLY A 53 9.34 6.46 3.77
CA GLY A 53 10.60 7.07 4.19
C GLY A 53 11.76 6.40 3.46
N ASP A 54 12.98 6.70 3.88
CA ASP A 54 14.20 6.10 3.33
C ASP A 54 14.70 4.88 4.14
N GLU A 55 14.04 4.57 5.27
CA GLU A 55 14.35 3.41 6.09
C GLU A 55 13.89 2.11 5.43
N GLU A 56 14.79 1.13 5.38
CA GLU A 56 14.52 -0.23 4.93
C GLU A 56 14.18 -1.11 6.13
N PHE A 57 13.06 -1.85 6.04
CA PHE A 57 12.57 -2.67 7.14
C PHE A 57 13.12 -4.10 7.05
N ASP A 58 13.58 -4.64 8.17
CA ASP A 58 14.11 -6.01 8.25
C ASP A 58 13.06 -7.12 8.09
N SER A 59 11.76 -6.76 8.15
CA SER A 59 10.70 -7.74 7.90
C SER A 59 9.42 -7.14 7.34
N PRO A 60 8.63 -7.92 6.58
CA PRO A 60 7.32 -7.50 6.08
C PRO A 60 6.36 -7.03 7.18
N ASP A 61 6.40 -7.65 8.37
CA ASP A 61 5.54 -7.28 9.50
C ASP A 61 5.89 -5.92 10.11
N GLN A 62 7.17 -5.54 10.09
CA GLN A 62 7.59 -4.21 10.54
C GLN A 62 7.13 -3.15 9.54
N ALA A 63 7.38 -3.37 8.25
CA ALA A 63 6.91 -2.50 7.17
C ALA A 63 5.38 -2.35 7.21
N ARG A 64 4.64 -3.46 7.36
CA ARG A 64 3.18 -3.45 7.44
C ARG A 64 2.68 -2.61 8.61
N ARG A 65 3.26 -2.77 9.80
CA ARG A 65 2.89 -1.98 10.98
C ARG A 65 3.20 -0.49 10.79
N ALA A 66 4.31 -0.15 10.15
CA ALA A 66 4.66 1.23 9.84
C ALA A 66 3.67 1.85 8.84
N LEU A 67 3.32 1.13 7.78
CA LEU A 67 2.33 1.57 6.79
C LEU A 67 0.94 1.76 7.40
N ILE A 68 0.49 0.85 8.29
CA ILE A 68 -0.80 0.98 8.98
C ILE A 68 -0.86 2.26 9.83
N ARG A 69 0.25 2.65 10.47
CA ARG A 69 0.30 3.88 11.28
C ARG A 69 0.29 5.15 10.42
N SER A 70 0.76 5.07 9.18
CA SER A 70 0.99 6.24 8.34
C SER A 70 -0.07 6.44 7.24
N CYS A 71 -0.74 5.38 6.80
CA CYS A 71 -1.80 5.51 5.80
C CYS A 71 -3.04 6.17 6.42
N ALA A 72 -3.58 7.20 5.78
CA ALA A 72 -4.89 7.73 6.11
C ALA A 72 -5.93 7.37 5.04
N PRO A 73 -7.19 7.05 5.41
CA PRO A 73 -8.25 6.71 4.47
C PRO A 73 -8.47 7.74 3.35
N ARG A 74 -8.30 9.02 3.70
CA ARG A 74 -8.56 10.15 2.81
C ARG A 74 -7.35 10.55 1.97
N ASP A 75 -6.20 9.89 2.14
CA ASP A 75 -5.03 10.16 1.33
C ASP A 75 -5.33 9.85 -0.13
N ARG A 76 -4.89 10.72 -1.04
CA ARG A 76 -4.97 10.49 -2.49
C ARG A 76 -3.80 9.67 -3.02
N PHE A 77 -2.98 9.11 -2.13
CA PHE A 77 -1.82 8.31 -2.49
C PHE A 77 -1.75 7.04 -1.64
N ALA A 78 -1.07 6.03 -2.18
CA ALA A 78 -0.60 4.87 -1.43
C ALA A 78 0.81 5.16 -0.84
N LEU A 79 1.19 4.42 0.19
CA LEU A 79 2.53 4.45 0.77
C LEU A 79 3.27 3.16 0.45
N ALA A 80 4.56 3.27 0.14
CA ALA A 80 5.46 2.16 -0.13
C ALA A 80 6.60 2.13 0.88
N ALA A 81 6.81 0.97 1.50
CA ALA A 81 7.90 0.73 2.43
C ALA A 81 8.88 -0.32 1.83
N PRO A 82 10.19 -0.04 1.77
CA PRO A 82 11.16 -1.02 1.33
C PRO A 82 11.37 -2.07 2.41
N ILE A 83 11.41 -3.34 1.99
CA ILE A 83 11.66 -4.50 2.85
C ILE A 83 12.95 -5.14 2.37
N ARG A 84 13.84 -5.39 3.33
CA ARG A 84 15.04 -6.19 3.12
C ARG A 84 14.62 -7.65 2.97
N ASP A 85 14.92 -8.22 1.82
CA ASP A 85 14.84 -9.66 1.54
C ASP A 85 16.22 -10.09 1.03
N ASP A 86 16.73 -11.23 1.52
CA ASP A 86 18.17 -11.56 1.57
C ASP A 86 18.91 -11.49 0.22
N ASP A 87 18.19 -11.52 -0.90
CA ASP A 87 18.74 -11.39 -2.26
C ASP A 87 18.02 -10.35 -3.14
N ARG A 88 16.96 -9.70 -2.63
CA ARG A 88 16.07 -8.86 -3.45
C ARG A 88 15.54 -7.68 -2.67
N ARG A 89 15.58 -6.49 -3.28
CA ARG A 89 14.87 -5.34 -2.74
C ARG A 89 13.38 -5.52 -3.01
N MET A 90 12.58 -5.60 -1.95
CA MET A 90 11.14 -5.76 -2.02
C MET A 90 10.45 -4.51 -1.50
N TRP A 91 9.24 -4.25 -1.97
CA TRP A 91 8.42 -3.11 -1.53
C TRP A 91 7.04 -3.59 -1.18
N LEU A 92 6.57 -3.21 0.02
CA LEU A 92 5.18 -3.33 0.41
C LEU A 92 4.48 -2.00 0.16
N VAL A 93 3.45 -2.02 -0.68
CA VAL A 93 2.59 -0.87 -0.97
C VAL A 93 1.27 -1.05 -0.25
N MET A 94 0.79 0.00 0.41
CA MET A 94 -0.47 -0.01 1.16
C MET A 94 -1.24 1.28 0.95
N ALA A 95 -2.56 1.17 0.94
CA ALA A 95 -3.45 2.31 1.08
C ALA A 95 -4.58 1.98 2.06
N ALA A 96 -5.01 3.01 2.80
CA ALA A 96 -6.15 2.95 3.69
C ALA A 96 -7.40 3.52 3.01
N PHE A 97 -8.56 3.04 3.43
CA PHE A 97 -9.86 3.44 2.93
C PHE A 97 -10.90 3.41 4.05
N GLU A 98 -11.94 4.24 3.93
CA GLU A 98 -13.12 4.19 4.80
C GLU A 98 -13.96 2.96 4.39
N ALA A 99 -14.36 2.12 5.35
CA ALA A 99 -15.21 0.95 5.11
C ALA A 99 -16.69 1.31 4.93
#